data_AF-A0A4Q3V2D3-F1
#
_entry.id   AF-A0A4Q3V2D3-F1
#
_cell.length_a   1.000
_cell.length_b   1.000
_cell.length_c   1.000
_cell.angle_alpha   90.00
_cell.angle_beta   90.00
_cell.angle_gamma   90.00
#
_symmetry.space_group_name_H-M   'P 1'
#
loop_
_entity.id
_entity.type
_entity.pdbx_description
1 polymer ?
#
loop_
_entity_poly.entity_id
_entity_poly.type
_entity_poly.pdbx_seq_one_letter_code
_entity_poly.pdbx_strand_id
1 'polypeptide(L)'
;MQTWAKLVAVTAIALAASGCQSMPQSGAKWEQLFDGKTLNGWTPKIRGFPLGENYADTFRVRDGAIVVSYDKYDKFGERFGHLFYNKPLTGAYRLYIEYRFLEDHPADTPAWAIANSGVMIFGQDPKTMAVDDSFPVSVEAQLLGPAEGQDRFTGNM
;
A
#
# COMPACT_ATOMS: atom_id res chain seq x y z
N MET A 1 -67.99 -31.97 -15.92
CA MET A 1 -67.77 -30.76 -15.11
C MET A 1 -66.51 -30.97 -14.28
N GLN A 2 -65.62 -29.97 -14.23
CA GLN A 2 -64.41 -29.85 -13.39
C GLN A 2 -63.24 -30.79 -13.75
N THR A 3 -61.97 -30.38 -13.94
CA THR A 3 -61.30 -29.07 -13.98
C THR A 3 -59.93 -29.32 -14.63
N TRP A 4 -59.76 -28.96 -15.91
CA TRP A 4 -58.49 -29.06 -16.66
C TRP A 4 -57.59 -27.83 -16.41
N ALA A 5 -57.39 -27.46 -15.14
CA ALA A 5 -56.75 -26.19 -14.78
C ALA A 5 -55.51 -26.37 -13.89
N LYS A 6 -54.62 -27.30 -14.23
CA LYS A 6 -53.31 -27.44 -13.57
C LYS A 6 -52.15 -27.75 -14.54
N LEU A 7 -52.18 -27.18 -15.74
CA LEU A 7 -51.14 -27.40 -16.76
C LEU A 7 -50.72 -26.09 -17.45
N VAL A 8 -50.51 -25.02 -16.67
CA VAL A 8 -50.07 -23.72 -17.22
C VAL A 8 -48.85 -23.11 -16.52
N ALA A 9 -48.35 -23.64 -15.40
CA ALA A 9 -47.32 -22.94 -14.62
C ALA A 9 -46.02 -23.73 -14.39
N VAL A 10 -45.42 -24.33 -15.43
CA VAL A 10 -44.05 -24.87 -15.32
C VAL A 10 -43.10 -24.37 -16.42
N THR A 11 -43.59 -23.71 -17.46
CA THR A 11 -42.74 -23.31 -18.61
C THR A 11 -42.38 -21.82 -18.62
N ALA A 12 -42.00 -21.25 -17.47
CA ALA A 12 -41.55 -19.85 -17.40
C ALA A 12 -40.44 -19.59 -16.37
N ILE A 13 -39.63 -20.61 -16.03
CA ILE A 13 -38.38 -20.43 -15.27
C ILE A 13 -37.24 -21.04 -16.09
N ALA A 14 -36.99 -20.50 -17.28
CA ALA A 14 -35.84 -20.89 -18.11
C ALA A 14 -35.16 -19.71 -18.82
N LEU A 15 -35.56 -18.46 -18.55
CA LEU A 15 -35.02 -17.28 -19.24
C LEU A 15 -34.53 -16.17 -18.29
N ALA A 16 -34.08 -16.52 -17.09
CA ALA A 16 -33.48 -15.55 -16.15
C ALA A 16 -32.02 -15.87 -15.78
N ALA A 17 -31.34 -16.75 -16.53
CA ALA A 17 -29.93 -17.12 -16.27
C ALA A 17 -28.94 -16.63 -17.35
N SER A 18 -29.39 -15.83 -18.33
CA SER A 18 -28.51 -15.29 -19.38
C SER A 18 -27.99 -13.88 -19.10
N GLY A 19 -28.16 -13.41 -17.86
CA GLY A 19 -27.80 -12.05 -17.43
C GLY A 19 -26.48 -11.94 -16.66
N CYS A 20 -25.75 -13.03 -16.45
CA CYS A 20 -24.33 -12.92 -16.11
C CYS A 20 -23.57 -12.50 -17.38
N GLN A 21 -23.71 -11.23 -17.75
CA GLN A 21 -22.67 -10.56 -18.50
C GLN A 21 -21.41 -10.74 -17.66
N SER A 22 -20.53 -11.62 -18.11
CA SER A 22 -19.13 -11.60 -17.72
C SER A 22 -18.70 -10.14 -17.81
N MET A 23 -18.47 -9.50 -16.66
CA MET A 23 -17.82 -8.20 -16.64
C MET A 23 -16.61 -8.30 -17.57
N PRO A 24 -16.35 -7.31 -18.44
CA PRO A 24 -15.17 -7.34 -19.29
C PRO A 24 -13.98 -7.54 -18.35
N GLN A 25 -13.42 -8.75 -18.37
CA GLN A 25 -12.22 -9.08 -17.64
C GLN A 25 -11.16 -8.28 -18.36
N SER A 26 -10.94 -7.03 -17.92
CA SER A 26 -9.91 -6.20 -18.50
C SER A 26 -8.64 -7.04 -18.42
N GLY A 27 -8.05 -7.37 -19.56
CA GLY A 27 -6.83 -8.16 -19.66
C GLY A 27 -5.60 -7.45 -19.07
N ALA A 28 -5.80 -6.55 -18.10
CA ALA A 28 -4.77 -5.92 -17.32
C ALA A 28 -3.99 -7.01 -16.60
N LYS A 29 -2.75 -7.22 -17.04
CA LYS A 29 -1.79 -8.07 -16.36
C LYS A 29 -1.29 -7.32 -15.14
N TRP A 30 -1.72 -7.73 -13.96
CA TRP A 30 -1.14 -7.26 -12.70
C TRP A 30 0.24 -7.88 -12.49
N GLU A 31 1.25 -7.06 -12.20
CA GLU A 31 2.60 -7.50 -11.81
C GLU A 31 2.69 -7.42 -10.28
N GLN A 32 3.01 -8.54 -9.63
CA GLN A 32 3.21 -8.58 -8.19
C GLN A 32 4.58 -7.97 -7.84
N LEU A 33 4.60 -6.87 -7.07
CA LEU A 33 5.84 -6.19 -6.68
C LEU A 33 6.48 -6.77 -5.41
N PHE A 34 5.70 -7.44 -4.57
CA PHE A 34 6.16 -8.03 -3.31
C PHE A 34 5.72 -9.50 -3.21
N ASP A 35 6.67 -10.39 -2.92
CA ASP A 35 6.47 -11.84 -2.91
C ASP A 35 5.82 -12.38 -1.62
N GLY A 36 5.56 -11.51 -0.64
CA GLY A 36 5.01 -11.89 0.67
C GLY A 36 6.04 -12.50 1.63
N LYS A 37 7.32 -12.56 1.27
CA LYS A 37 8.34 -13.35 1.96
C LYS A 37 9.64 -12.61 2.20
N THR A 38 10.09 -11.82 1.23
CA THR A 38 11.41 -11.19 1.25
C THR A 38 11.33 -9.75 0.75
N LEU A 39 12.29 -8.93 1.17
CA LEU A 39 12.49 -7.60 0.59
C LEU A 39 13.38 -7.66 -0.67
N ASN A 40 13.44 -8.80 -1.36
CA ASN A 40 14.18 -8.89 -2.61
C ASN A 40 13.57 -7.95 -3.65
N GLY A 41 14.42 -7.16 -4.31
CA GLY A 41 13.95 -6.11 -5.22
C GLY A 41 13.61 -4.80 -4.53
N TRP A 42 13.87 -4.67 -3.23
CA TRP A 42 13.67 -3.43 -2.47
C TRP A 42 14.99 -2.93 -1.86
N THR A 43 15.16 -1.61 -1.78
CA THR A 43 16.34 -0.95 -1.19
C THR A 43 15.91 0.07 -0.14
N PRO A 44 16.33 -0.10 1.13
CA PRO A 44 16.12 0.89 2.18
C PRO A 44 16.93 2.17 1.96
N LYS A 45 16.33 3.32 2.25
CA LYS A 45 17.02 4.59 2.48
C LYS A 45 16.46 5.23 3.74
N ILE A 46 17.30 5.35 4.76
CA ILE A 46 16.93 6.00 6.02
C ILE A 46 17.80 7.24 6.16
N ARG A 47 17.19 8.36 6.56
CA ARG A 47 17.93 9.60 6.82
C ARG A 47 19.06 9.36 7.84
N GLY A 48 20.26 9.85 7.56
CA GLY A 48 21.44 9.68 8.40
C GLY A 48 22.18 8.35 8.23
N PHE A 49 21.72 7.48 7.32
CA PHE A 49 22.37 6.21 6.98
C PHE A 49 22.67 6.09 5.47
N PRO A 50 23.73 5.37 5.08
CA PRO A 50 24.02 5.01 3.70
C PRO A 50 22.83 4.33 3.01
N LEU A 51 22.74 4.48 1.68
CA LEU A 51 21.76 3.76 0.87
C LEU A 51 21.94 2.24 1.02
N GLY A 52 20.84 1.53 1.25
CA GLY A 52 20.82 0.09 1.46
C GLY A 52 20.99 -0.35 2.92
N GLU A 53 21.37 0.57 3.82
CA GLU A 53 21.48 0.24 5.25
C GLU A 53 20.11 0.28 5.93
N ASN A 54 19.61 -0.91 6.29
CA ASN A 54 18.38 -1.07 7.06
C ASN A 54 18.65 -0.92 8.57
N TYR A 55 18.98 0.30 8.99
CA TYR A 55 19.26 0.58 10.40
C TYR A 55 18.13 0.09 11.31
N ALA A 56 18.50 -0.54 12.43
CA ALA A 56 17.57 -1.09 13.42
C ALA A 56 16.44 -1.97 12.85
N ASP A 57 16.66 -2.60 11.68
CA ASP A 57 15.69 -3.50 11.06
C ASP A 57 14.33 -2.82 10.78
N THR A 58 14.34 -1.53 10.41
CA THR A 58 13.13 -0.71 10.19
C THR A 58 12.16 -1.31 9.19
N PHE A 59 12.71 -1.82 8.08
CA PHE A 59 11.94 -2.51 7.05
C PHE A 59 12.14 -4.00 7.18
N ARG A 60 11.04 -4.74 7.31
CA ARG A 60 11.09 -6.20 7.44
C ARG A 60 9.83 -6.85 6.93
N VAL A 61 9.89 -8.16 6.71
CA VAL A 61 8.71 -8.95 6.36
C VAL A 61 8.19 -9.65 7.59
N ARG A 62 6.90 -9.50 7.86
CA ARG A 62 6.19 -10.23 8.92
C ARG A 62 4.77 -10.54 8.47
N ASP A 63 4.33 -11.77 8.70
CA ASP A 63 2.95 -12.22 8.42
C ASP A 63 2.49 -11.91 6.98
N GLY A 64 3.39 -12.04 6.00
CA GLY A 64 3.08 -11.79 4.60
C GLY A 64 3.03 -10.32 4.17
N ALA A 65 3.44 -9.38 5.03
CA ALA A 65 3.42 -7.95 4.77
C ALA A 65 4.83 -7.32 4.92
N ILE A 66 5.09 -6.26 4.15
CA ILE A 66 6.19 -5.33 4.44
C ILE A 66 5.76 -4.52 5.67
N VAL A 67 6.57 -4.57 6.71
CA VAL A 67 6.39 -3.81 7.94
C VAL A 67 7.43 -2.71 8.00
N VAL A 68 6.95 -1.48 8.22
CA VAL A 68 7.77 -0.31 8.54
C VAL A 68 7.56 -0.01 10.01
N SER A 69 8.61 -0.14 10.82
CA SER A 69 8.48 0.01 12.28
C SER A 69 9.74 0.58 12.90
N TYR A 70 9.54 1.46 13.88
CA TYR A 70 10.60 2.10 14.66
C TYR A 70 10.66 1.56 16.09
N ASP A 71 10.14 0.36 16.34
CA ASP A 71 10.10 -0.29 17.66
C ASP A 71 11.49 -0.56 18.28
N LYS A 72 12.52 -0.66 17.44
CA LYS A 72 13.93 -0.84 17.84
C LYS A 72 14.71 0.46 17.99
N TYR A 73 14.03 1.61 17.96
CA TYR A 73 14.63 2.93 18.11
C TYR A 73 14.40 3.46 19.52
N ASP A 74 15.46 4.00 20.16
CA ASP A 74 15.30 4.76 21.40
C ASP A 74 14.52 6.06 21.18
N LYS A 75 14.72 6.67 20.00
CA LYS A 75 14.08 7.90 19.53
C LYS A 75 13.89 7.83 18.03
N PHE A 76 12.79 8.36 17.52
CA PHE A 76 12.55 8.53 16.09
C PHE A 76 13.67 9.36 15.45
N GLY A 77 14.07 10.48 16.08
CA GLY A 77 15.25 11.25 15.68
C GLY A 77 15.26 11.70 14.21
N GLU A 78 14.07 11.97 13.66
CA GLU A 78 13.86 12.32 12.24
C GLU A 78 14.49 11.31 11.28
N ARG A 79 14.52 10.03 11.66
CA ARG A 79 15.06 8.94 10.83
C ARG A 79 14.04 8.48 9.79
N PHE A 80 13.53 9.42 8.99
CA PHE A 80 12.57 9.14 7.93
C PHE A 80 13.11 8.05 6.99
N GLY A 81 12.39 6.92 6.95
CA GLY A 81 12.71 5.76 6.14
C GLY A 81 11.86 5.69 4.88
N HIS A 82 12.51 5.37 3.76
CA HIS A 82 11.90 5.09 2.48
C HIS A 82 12.36 3.72 1.97
N LEU A 83 11.44 2.91 1.45
CA LEU A 83 11.75 1.62 0.84
C LEU A 83 11.50 1.70 -0.67
N PHE A 84 12.58 1.68 -1.45
CA PHE A 84 12.51 1.85 -2.90
C PHE A 84 12.37 0.50 -3.60
N TYR A 85 11.43 0.39 -4.55
CA TYR A 85 11.41 -0.73 -5.48
C TYR A 85 12.51 -0.54 -6.54
N ASN A 86 13.36 -1.55 -6.74
CA ASN A 86 14.60 -1.43 -7.50
C ASN A 86 14.38 -1.25 -9.01
N LYS A 87 13.22 -1.65 -9.53
CA LYS A 87 12.86 -1.53 -10.95
C LYS A 87 12.00 -0.28 -11.14
N PRO A 88 12.47 0.74 -11.88
CA PRO A 88 11.66 1.91 -12.20
C PRO A 88 10.39 1.51 -12.96
N LEU A 89 9.24 2.01 -12.51
CA LEU A 89 7.98 1.91 -13.23
C LEU A 89 7.84 3.13 -14.15
N THR A 90 7.69 2.89 -15.45
CA THR A 90 7.63 3.94 -16.47
C THR A 90 6.29 3.92 -17.21
N GLY A 91 5.88 5.07 -17.73
CA GLY A 91 4.60 5.23 -18.40
C GLY A 91 3.40 5.26 -17.45
N ALA A 92 2.21 5.05 -17.98
CA ALA A 92 0.98 4.99 -17.19
C ALA A 92 0.82 3.61 -16.55
N TYR A 93 0.59 3.58 -15.24
CA TYR A 93 0.35 2.35 -14.49
C TYR A 93 -0.78 2.55 -13.48
N ARG A 94 -1.30 1.42 -13.00
CA ARG A 94 -2.18 1.37 -11.83
C ARG A 94 -1.43 0.63 -10.74
N LEU A 95 -1.34 1.26 -9.57
CA LEU A 95 -0.78 0.65 -8.39
C LEU A 95 -1.92 0.27 -7.44
N TYR A 96 -1.87 -0.95 -6.93
CA TYR A 96 -2.81 -1.44 -5.92
C TYR A 96 -2.00 -1.86 -4.69
N ILE A 97 -2.43 -1.38 -3.53
CA ILE A 97 -1.82 -1.67 -2.23
C ILE A 97 -2.93 -1.86 -1.20
N GLU A 98 -2.70 -2.77 -0.27
CA GLU A 98 -3.45 -2.87 0.97
C GLU A 98 -2.52 -2.47 2.12
N TYR A 99 -3.04 -1.69 3.07
CA TYR A 99 -2.23 -1.17 4.16
C TYR A 99 -3.03 -1.13 5.47
N ARG A 100 -2.30 -1.10 6.58
CA ARG A 100 -2.81 -0.84 7.93
C ARG A 100 -1.70 -0.17 8.75
N PHE A 101 -2.08 0.55 9.79
CA PHE A 101 -1.10 1.19 10.67
C PHE A 101 -0.79 0.33 11.89
N LEU A 102 0.45 0.45 12.36
CA LEU A 102 0.84 0.03 13.69
C LEU A 102 0.50 1.13 14.68
N GLU A 103 0.22 0.76 15.92
CA GLU A 103 -0.06 1.71 17.00
C GLU A 103 1.23 2.24 17.64
N ASP A 104 2.22 1.36 17.81
CA ASP A 104 3.48 1.69 18.49
C ASP A 104 4.37 2.62 17.66
N HIS A 105 4.88 3.66 18.33
CA HIS A 105 5.83 4.62 17.77
C HIS A 105 6.72 5.20 18.89
N PRO A 106 7.96 5.63 18.58
CA PRO A 106 8.79 6.35 19.54
C PRO A 106 8.09 7.58 20.13
N ALA A 107 8.38 7.89 21.38
CA ALA A 107 7.70 8.99 22.09
C ALA A 107 7.96 10.38 21.47
N ASP A 108 9.05 10.55 20.73
CA ASP A 108 9.40 11.78 20.00
C ASP A 108 8.90 11.79 18.55
N THR A 109 8.08 10.83 18.13
CA THR A 109 7.44 10.86 16.82
C THR A 109 6.58 12.12 16.70
N PRO A 110 6.77 12.97 15.67
CA PRO A 110 5.95 14.15 15.49
C PRO A 110 4.46 13.80 15.40
N ALA A 111 3.59 14.62 15.98
CA ALA A 111 2.14 14.35 16.00
C ALA A 111 1.53 14.15 14.60
N TRP A 112 2.08 14.82 13.57
CA TRP A 112 1.66 14.67 12.18
C TRP A 112 2.10 13.33 11.56
N ALA A 113 3.13 12.68 12.11
CA ALA A 113 3.68 11.41 11.62
C ALA A 113 3.00 10.17 12.24
N ILE A 114 2.20 10.35 13.29
CA ILE A 114 1.41 9.27 13.90
C ILE A 114 0.40 8.75 12.88
N ALA A 115 0.42 7.43 12.65
CA ALA A 115 -0.38 6.74 11.64
C ALA A 115 -0.29 7.42 10.26
N ASN A 116 0.92 7.81 9.86
CA ASN A 116 1.17 8.50 8.59
C ASN A 116 2.23 7.74 7.79
N SER A 117 1.93 7.52 6.51
CA SER A 117 2.84 6.99 5.50
C SER A 117 2.46 7.58 4.15
N GLY A 118 3.16 7.18 3.10
CA GLY A 118 2.77 7.51 1.74
C GLY A 118 3.37 6.55 0.74
N VAL A 119 2.85 6.64 -0.48
CA VAL A 119 3.48 6.03 -1.64
C VAL A 119 4.04 7.12 -2.54
N MET A 120 5.36 7.16 -2.61
CA MET A 120 6.10 8.09 -3.46
C MET A 120 6.08 7.57 -4.90
N ILE A 121 5.33 8.24 -5.77
CA ILE A 121 5.27 7.98 -7.21
C ILE A 121 6.08 9.02 -7.97
N PHE A 122 6.61 8.64 -9.14
CA PHE A 122 7.53 9.49 -9.91
C PHE A 122 8.72 9.99 -9.07
N GLY A 123 9.22 9.12 -8.17
CA GLY A 123 10.26 9.46 -7.21
C GLY A 123 11.67 9.51 -7.80
N GLN A 124 12.48 10.37 -7.20
CA GLN A 124 13.93 10.49 -7.40
C GLN A 124 14.66 9.15 -7.26
N ASP A 125 15.72 8.93 -8.05
CA ASP A 125 16.62 7.78 -7.87
C ASP A 125 17.32 7.88 -6.49
N PRO A 126 17.17 6.89 -5.60
CA PRO A 126 17.73 6.94 -4.25
C PRO A 126 19.26 7.04 -4.22
N LYS A 127 19.96 6.68 -5.30
CA LYS A 127 21.42 6.86 -5.43
C LYS A 127 21.83 8.33 -5.52
N THR A 128 20.90 9.21 -5.85
CA THR A 128 21.12 10.66 -5.96
C THR A 128 20.69 11.43 -4.73
N MET A 129 20.05 10.77 -3.75
CA MET A 129 19.69 11.39 -2.49
C MET A 129 20.93 11.52 -1.60
N ALA A 130 21.03 12.64 -0.89
CA ALA A 130 22.02 12.80 0.15
C ALA A 130 21.73 11.85 1.33
N VAL A 131 22.76 11.56 2.13
CA VAL A 131 22.60 10.75 3.35
C VAL A 131 21.56 11.35 4.29
N ASP A 132 21.54 12.67 4.41
CA ASP A 132 20.68 13.42 5.32
C ASP A 132 19.36 13.92 4.72
N ASP A 133 19.06 13.54 3.47
CA ASP A 133 17.75 13.86 2.87
C ASP A 133 16.64 13.14 3.62
N SER A 134 15.63 13.89 4.03
CA SER A 134 14.46 13.36 4.73
C SER A 134 13.52 12.63 3.78
N PHE A 135 13.34 13.12 2.54
CA PHE A 135 12.38 12.60 1.56
C PHE A 135 12.96 12.67 0.14
N PRO A 136 12.62 11.73 -0.76
CA PRO A 136 12.92 11.88 -2.18
C PRO A 136 12.05 12.97 -2.80
N VAL A 137 12.59 13.67 -3.81
CA VAL A 137 11.74 14.48 -4.71
C VAL A 137 10.75 13.54 -5.40
N SER A 138 9.46 13.69 -5.14
CA SER A 138 8.41 12.78 -5.62
C SER A 138 7.03 13.43 -5.53
N VAL A 139 6.03 12.78 -6.11
CA VAL A 139 4.62 13.02 -5.77
C VAL A 139 4.21 11.96 -4.75
N GLU A 140 3.65 12.36 -3.62
CA GLU A 140 3.27 11.43 -2.55
C GLU A 140 1.76 11.19 -2.53
N ALA A 141 1.34 9.95 -2.75
CA ALA A 141 -0.01 9.52 -2.42
C ALA A 141 -0.07 9.23 -0.91
N GLN A 142 -0.47 10.24 -0.11
CA GLN A 142 -0.52 10.16 1.34
C GLN A 142 -1.48 9.06 1.83
N LEU A 143 -0.99 8.24 2.76
CA LEU A 143 -1.76 7.30 3.55
C LEU A 143 -1.85 7.81 4.98
N LEU A 144 -3.05 8.22 5.39
CA LEU A 144 -3.26 8.79 6.72
C LEU A 144 -4.31 7.99 7.49
N GLY A 145 -3.93 7.54 8.67
CA GLY A 145 -4.76 6.82 9.62
C GLY A 145 -5.28 7.71 10.75
N PRO A 146 -6.08 7.11 11.65
CA PRO A 146 -6.60 7.81 12.81
C PRO A 146 -5.45 8.21 13.75
N ALA A 147 -5.56 9.40 14.32
CA ALA A 147 -4.71 9.87 15.40
C ALA A 147 -5.58 10.61 16.43
N GLU A 148 -5.26 10.44 17.70
CA GLU A 148 -6.05 11.01 18.79
C GLU A 148 -6.21 12.53 18.63
N GLY A 149 -7.45 13.00 18.75
CA GLY A 149 -7.78 14.42 18.68
C GLY A 149 -7.70 15.04 17.27
N GLN A 150 -7.64 14.26 16.20
CA GLN A 150 -7.52 14.78 14.84
C GLN A 150 -8.55 14.17 13.86
N ASP A 151 -9.32 15.05 13.22
CA ASP A 151 -10.11 14.70 12.04
C ASP A 151 -9.20 14.75 10.80
N ARG A 152 -9.01 13.60 10.14
CA ARG A 152 -8.01 13.43 9.09
C ARG A 152 -8.60 12.73 7.86
N PHE A 153 -8.28 13.27 6.70
CA PHE A 153 -8.56 12.67 5.39
C PHE A 153 -7.26 12.13 4.79
N THR A 154 -7.33 11.00 4.08
CA THR A 154 -6.18 10.45 3.34
C THR A 154 -6.08 11.08 1.96
N GLY A 155 -4.88 11.12 1.37
CA GLY A 155 -4.68 11.68 0.03
C GLY A 155 -4.77 13.20 -0.04
N ASN A 156 -4.40 13.90 1.04
CA ASN A 156 -4.15 15.34 0.96
C ASN A 156 -2.84 15.53 0.19
N MET A 157 -2.95 15.99 -1.06
CA MET A 157 -1.85 16.16 -2.02
C MET A 157 -1.83 17.59 -2.55
#